data_AF-A0AAW1F006-F1
#
_entry.id   AF-A0AAW1F006-F1
#
_cell.length_a   1.000
_cell.length_b   1.000
_cell.length_c   1.000
_cell.angle_alpha   90.00
_cell.angle_beta   90.00
_cell.angle_gamma   90.00
#
_symmetry.space_group_name_H-M   'P 1'
#
loop_
_entity.id
_entity.type
_entity.pdbx_description
1 polymer ?
#
loop_
_entity_poly.entity_id
_entity_poly.type
_entity_poly.pdbx_seq_one_letter_code
_entity_poly.pdbx_strand_id
1 'polypeptide(L)'
;MAKRLEAVAVFKEYNLRRHYESRHKDKYDSLQGQMRADKLSKLKSGLSAQQNTFVRQAQLNQSSVRASFRVAQLIASSGKPFTDGEFVKKCMNAVAKEVCPEKEDVFNAASLSASTITRRIEEIGGNVYAQLQQKAKEFNFFSLALDESTDVQDTAQLLIFIRGVSANFEMCEELAALQSLKGTTTGEDIFGKVCQTMEELDLDWSKLASITTDGAPSMVGVSRGLIGRMTREMEERGLTAPLQVHCLIHQQALCCKVLTWDSVIKVMVSCINFIRAKGLKHRQFQEFLSELEFAHGDVLYYTENPFVADIDEAQPSYQFELAELQNCDVLKDAFKPNSLIDFYAALPNDTQMQGHSSH
;
A
#
# COMPACT_ATOMS: atom_id res chain seq x y z
N MET A 1 10.71 53.02 -8.13
CA MET A 1 12.06 52.97 -8.74
C MET A 1 12.83 51.79 -8.17
N ALA A 2 12.95 50.70 -8.93
CA ALA A 2 13.71 49.52 -8.53
C ALA A 2 15.21 49.85 -8.52
N LYS A 3 15.84 49.88 -7.34
CA LYS A 3 17.31 49.88 -7.25
C LYS A 3 17.80 48.50 -7.65
N ARG A 4 18.38 48.40 -8.85
CA ARG A 4 19.18 47.24 -9.29
C ARG A 4 20.23 46.95 -8.21
N LEU A 5 20.17 45.76 -7.60
CA LEU A 5 21.24 45.22 -6.76
C LEU A 5 22.40 44.81 -7.68
N GLU A 6 23.42 45.66 -7.79
CA GLU A 6 24.68 45.30 -8.44
C GLU A 6 25.54 44.52 -7.45
N ALA A 7 25.64 43.21 -7.65
CA ALA A 7 26.43 42.32 -6.83
C ALA A 7 27.93 42.41 -7.19
N VAL A 8 28.79 42.44 -6.17
CA VAL A 8 30.24 42.28 -6.38
C VAL A 8 30.49 40.79 -6.64
N ALA A 9 30.77 40.43 -7.89
CA ALA A 9 30.89 39.03 -8.33
C ALA A 9 32.06 38.27 -7.66
N VAL A 10 33.08 38.97 -7.16
CA VAL A 10 34.26 38.37 -6.51
C VAL A 10 34.74 39.25 -5.35
N PHE A 11 34.76 38.68 -4.14
CA PHE A 11 35.19 39.32 -2.89
C PHE A 11 36.72 39.50 -2.77
N LYS A 12 37.33 40.16 -3.76
CA LYS A 12 38.73 40.61 -3.68
C LYS A 12 38.78 42.02 -3.08
N GLU A 13 39.82 42.30 -2.29
CA GLU A 13 40.00 43.59 -1.60
C GLU A 13 39.87 44.78 -2.56
N TYR A 14 40.54 44.72 -3.72
CA TYR A 14 40.48 45.75 -4.75
C TYR A 14 39.03 46.02 -5.24
N ASN A 15 38.24 44.96 -5.45
CA ASN A 15 36.86 45.09 -5.92
C ASN A 15 35.94 45.67 -4.84
N LEU A 16 36.13 45.24 -3.59
CA LEU A 16 35.39 45.73 -2.44
C LEU A 16 35.69 47.22 -2.17
N ARG A 17 36.97 47.59 -2.22
CA ARG A 17 37.42 48.97 -2.05
C ARG A 17 36.84 49.87 -3.14
N ARG A 18 36.97 49.49 -4.41
CA ARG A 18 36.40 50.23 -5.55
C ARG A 18 34.88 50.38 -5.42
N HIS A 19 34.16 49.33 -5.03
CA HIS A 19 32.70 49.39 -4.83
C HIS A 19 32.33 50.33 -3.68
N TYR A 20 33.05 50.27 -2.56
CA TYR A 20 32.84 51.19 -1.45
C TYR A 20 33.08 52.64 -1.88
N GLU A 21 34.23 52.90 -2.48
CA GLU A 21 34.63 54.24 -2.93
C GLU A 21 33.67 54.85 -3.94
N SER A 22 33.12 54.05 -4.86
CA SER A 22 32.24 54.54 -5.94
C SER A 22 30.75 54.61 -5.58
N ARG A 23 30.29 53.91 -4.54
CA ARG A 23 28.84 53.77 -4.23
C ARG A 23 28.44 54.15 -2.82
N HIS A 24 29.37 54.07 -1.88
CA HIS A 24 29.09 54.12 -0.45
C HIS A 24 29.88 55.21 0.28
N LYS A 25 30.98 55.69 -0.33
CA LYS A 25 31.88 56.71 0.22
C LYS A 25 31.13 57.95 0.70
N ASP A 26 30.37 58.61 -0.17
CA ASP A 26 29.65 59.85 0.17
C ASP A 26 28.66 59.68 1.32
N LYS A 27 28.19 58.45 1.54
CA LYS A 27 27.20 58.12 2.55
C LYS A 27 27.78 57.71 3.91
N TYR A 28 29.00 57.16 3.94
CA TYR A 28 29.57 56.57 5.16
C TYR A 28 30.93 57.12 5.57
N ASP A 29 31.67 57.84 4.71
CA ASP A 29 32.99 58.41 5.07
C ASP A 29 32.89 59.45 6.20
N SER A 30 31.78 60.18 6.26
CA SER A 30 31.52 61.19 7.28
C SER A 30 31.24 60.61 8.67
N LEU A 31 30.90 59.32 8.77
CA LEU A 31 30.67 58.68 10.06
C LEU A 31 32.00 58.34 10.70
N GLN A 32 32.30 58.87 11.89
CA GLN A 32 33.51 58.58 12.65
C GLN A 32 33.18 58.21 14.10
N GLY A 33 34.14 57.60 14.81
CA GLY A 33 34.02 57.25 16.24
C GLY A 33 32.76 56.44 16.57
N GLN A 34 32.03 56.87 17.59
CA GLN A 34 30.84 56.17 18.09
C GLN A 34 29.71 56.07 17.04
N MET A 35 29.52 57.12 16.22
CA MET A 35 28.48 57.10 15.17
C MET A 35 28.74 56.02 14.12
N ARG A 36 30.01 55.73 13.82
CA ARG A 36 30.40 54.63 12.94
C ARG A 36 30.12 53.28 13.61
N ALA A 37 30.45 53.13 14.89
CA ALA A 37 30.20 51.91 15.66
C ALA A 37 28.69 51.59 15.74
N ASP A 38 27.86 52.59 16.04
CA ASP A 38 26.40 52.44 16.14
C ASP A 38 25.78 52.09 14.78
N LYS A 39 26.25 52.72 13.70
CA LYS A 39 25.79 52.40 12.35
C LYS A 39 26.17 50.98 11.94
N LEU A 40 27.38 50.54 12.28
CA LEU A 40 27.87 49.20 11.99
C LEU A 40 27.09 48.15 12.78
N SER A 41 26.78 48.42 14.06
CA SER A 41 25.90 47.59 14.90
C SER A 41 24.51 47.45 14.27
N LYS A 42 23.92 48.56 13.81
CA LYS A 42 22.60 48.57 13.16
C LYS A 42 22.59 47.84 11.81
N LEU A 43 23.68 47.91 11.04
CA LEU A 43 23.83 47.16 9.79
C LEU A 43 24.03 45.66 10.06
N LYS A 44 24.81 45.30 11.08
CA LYS A 44 24.99 43.90 11.50
C LYS A 44 23.67 43.30 12.00
N SER A 45 22.91 44.01 12.84
CA SER A 45 21.62 43.52 13.32
C SER A 45 20.60 43.42 12.18
N GLY A 46 20.60 44.38 11.24
CA GLY A 46 19.78 44.31 10.02
C GLY A 46 20.13 43.11 9.12
N LEU A 47 21.43 42.85 8.91
CA LEU A 47 21.90 41.70 8.14
C LEU A 47 21.52 40.37 8.81
N SER A 48 21.73 40.27 10.13
CA SER A 48 21.38 39.08 10.89
C SER A 48 19.87 38.83 10.89
N ALA A 49 19.06 39.89 10.98
CA ALA A 49 17.61 39.80 10.84
C ALA A 49 17.20 39.29 9.45
N GLN A 50 17.80 39.83 8.38
CA GLN A 50 17.55 39.37 7.01
C GLN A 50 17.93 37.90 6.80
N GLN A 51 19.11 37.49 7.26
CA GLN A 51 19.57 36.10 7.17
C GLN A 51 18.64 35.15 7.94
N ASN A 52 18.22 35.54 9.15
CA ASN A 52 17.28 34.77 9.96
C ASN A 52 15.91 34.62 9.28
N THR A 53 15.44 35.62 8.52
CA THR A 53 14.21 35.49 7.72
C THR A 53 14.33 34.40 6.65
N PHE A 54 15.45 34.35 5.92
CA PHE A 54 15.67 33.32 4.90
C PHE A 54 15.79 31.91 5.50
N VAL A 55 16.52 31.77 6.61
CA VAL A 55 16.65 30.48 7.32
C VAL A 55 15.30 30.01 7.84
N ARG A 56 14.49 30.90 8.44
CA ARG A 56 13.15 30.58 8.94
C ARG A 56 12.21 30.15 7.81
N GLN A 57 12.25 30.81 6.65
CA GLN A 57 11.45 30.40 5.49
C GLN A 57 11.85 29.01 4.98
N ALA A 58 13.14 28.70 4.93
CA ALA A 58 13.63 27.39 4.53
C ALA A 58 13.18 26.28 5.52
N GLN A 59 13.24 26.55 6.83
CA GLN A 59 12.80 25.61 7.87
C GLN A 59 11.28 25.39 7.85
N LEU A 60 10.48 26.45 7.65
CA LEU A 60 9.02 26.35 7.49
C LEU A 60 8.65 25.49 6.29
N ASN A 61 9.34 25.66 5.16
CA ASN A 61 9.15 24.84 3.97
C ASN A 61 9.48 23.36 4.25
N GLN A 62 10.57 23.06 4.96
CA GLN A 62 10.90 21.67 5.35
C GLN A 62 9.85 21.04 6.28
N SER A 63 9.37 21.80 7.26
CA SER A 63 8.40 21.33 8.25
C SER A 63 7.05 21.02 7.59
N SER A 64 6.60 21.89 6.70
CA SER A 64 5.41 21.69 5.88
C SER A 64 5.52 20.44 4.99
N VAL A 65 6.67 20.25 4.32
CA VAL A 65 6.90 19.05 3.50
C VAL A 65 6.86 17.79 4.36
N ARG A 66 7.56 17.78 5.50
CA ARG A 66 7.55 16.63 6.42
C ARG A 66 6.14 16.31 6.94
N ALA A 67 5.36 17.34 7.26
CA ALA A 67 3.96 17.18 7.65
C ALA A 67 3.13 16.55 6.51
N SER A 68 3.33 16.98 5.26
CA SER A 68 2.63 16.40 4.10
C SER A 68 2.91 14.91 3.92
N PHE A 69 4.17 14.47 4.10
CA PHE A 69 4.51 13.06 4.07
C PHE A 69 3.85 12.27 5.20
N ARG A 70 3.81 12.84 6.41
CA ARG A 70 3.22 12.16 7.56
C ARG A 70 1.72 11.97 7.40
N VAL A 71 1.01 12.98 6.88
CA VAL A 71 -0.42 12.87 6.57
C VAL A 71 -0.65 11.87 5.44
N ALA A 72 0.15 11.92 4.38
CA ALA A 72 0.06 10.97 3.27
C ALA A 72 0.25 9.51 3.72
N GLN A 73 1.22 9.26 4.60
CA GLN A 73 1.44 7.95 5.21
C GLN A 73 0.23 7.47 6.01
N LEU A 74 -0.39 8.35 6.80
CA LEU A 74 -1.58 8.00 7.59
C LEU A 74 -2.79 7.68 6.71
N ILE A 75 -2.97 8.42 5.62
CA ILE A 75 -4.03 8.17 4.64
C ILE A 75 -3.82 6.79 4.00
N ALA A 76 -2.60 6.52 3.51
CA ALA A 76 -2.25 5.26 2.88
C ALA A 76 -2.39 4.06 3.82
N SER A 77 -1.84 4.13 5.04
CA SER A 77 -1.89 3.04 6.01
C SER A 77 -3.29 2.74 6.53
N SER A 78 -4.24 3.67 6.34
CA SER A 78 -5.64 3.52 6.76
C SER A 78 -6.57 3.18 5.58
N GLY A 79 -6.03 2.91 4.38
CA GLY A 79 -6.81 2.61 3.18
C GLY A 79 -7.74 3.74 2.74
N LYS A 80 -7.43 5.00 3.06
CA LYS A 80 -8.31 6.14 2.78
C LYS A 80 -8.07 6.75 1.39
N PRO A 81 -9.10 7.33 0.75
CA PRO A 81 -8.94 8.01 -0.53
C PRO A 81 -7.93 9.16 -0.48
N PHE A 82 -7.20 9.40 -1.57
CA PHE A 82 -6.23 10.51 -1.64
C PHE A 82 -6.87 11.89 -1.47
N THR A 83 -8.15 12.01 -1.83
CA THR A 83 -8.95 13.22 -1.66
C THR A 83 -9.15 13.63 -0.19
N ASP A 84 -8.99 12.69 0.75
CA ASP A 84 -9.16 12.96 2.17
C ASP A 84 -8.11 13.95 2.70
N GLY A 85 -6.98 14.11 2.00
CA GLY A 85 -5.99 15.15 2.34
C GLY A 85 -6.60 16.55 2.40
N GLU A 86 -7.56 16.87 1.54
CA GLU A 86 -8.24 18.17 1.55
C GLU A 86 -9.18 18.32 2.74
N PHE A 87 -9.87 17.24 3.12
CA PHE A 87 -10.71 17.23 4.31
C PHE A 87 -9.88 17.38 5.58
N VAL A 88 -8.78 16.62 5.71
CA VAL A 88 -7.83 16.74 6.81
C VAL A 88 -7.30 18.18 6.91
N LYS A 89 -6.95 18.81 5.79
CA LYS A 89 -6.52 20.22 5.76
C LYS A 89 -7.58 21.16 6.30
N LYS A 90 -8.85 20.98 5.90
CA LYS A 90 -9.98 21.77 6.41
C LYS A 90 -10.11 21.63 7.93
N CYS A 91 -10.05 20.41 8.46
CA CYS A 91 -10.10 20.15 9.90
C CYS A 91 -8.94 20.83 10.65
N MET A 92 -7.71 20.66 10.17
CA MET A 92 -6.51 21.27 10.78
C MET A 92 -6.61 22.80 10.81
N ASN A 93 -7.07 23.43 9.75
CA ASN A 93 -7.23 24.88 9.67
C ASN A 93 -8.35 25.39 10.58
N ALA A 94 -9.46 24.67 10.70
CA ALA A 94 -10.54 25.03 11.63
C ALA A 94 -10.05 25.01 13.08
N VAL A 95 -9.29 23.99 13.47
CA VAL A 95 -8.70 23.91 14.81
C VAL A 95 -7.65 25.00 15.01
N ALA A 96 -6.79 25.26 14.02
CA ALA A 96 -5.75 26.29 14.12
C ALA A 96 -6.35 27.69 14.36
N LYS A 97 -7.47 28.02 13.70
CA LYS A 97 -8.16 29.30 13.89
C LYS A 97 -8.65 29.53 15.31
N GLU A 98 -9.18 28.49 15.96
CA GLU A 98 -9.74 28.60 17.31
C GLU A 98 -8.66 28.49 18.40
N VAL A 99 -7.68 27.60 18.21
CA VAL A 99 -6.71 27.25 19.28
C VAL A 99 -5.42 28.07 19.19
N CYS A 100 -4.94 28.38 17.99
CA CYS A 100 -3.68 29.12 17.78
C CYS A 100 -3.70 29.95 16.48
N PRO A 101 -4.57 30.98 16.40
CA PRO A 101 -4.74 31.78 15.18
C PRO A 101 -3.45 32.46 14.72
N GLU A 102 -2.52 32.75 15.63
CA GLU A 102 -1.19 33.29 15.29
C GLU A 102 -0.31 32.35 14.46
N LYS A 103 -0.68 31.07 14.35
CA LYS A 103 0.02 30.04 13.58
C LYS A 103 -0.76 29.56 12.36
N GLU A 104 -1.90 30.17 12.02
CA GLU A 104 -2.75 29.72 10.92
C GLU A 104 -1.98 29.56 9.60
N ASP A 105 -1.11 30.52 9.27
CA ASP A 105 -0.27 30.48 8.06
C ASP A 105 0.64 29.25 7.98
N VAL A 106 1.09 28.73 9.14
CA VAL A 106 1.95 27.54 9.23
C VAL A 106 1.18 26.29 8.83
N PHE A 107 -0.09 26.18 9.25
CA PHE A 107 -0.97 25.07 8.88
C PHE A 107 -1.41 25.19 7.41
N ASN A 108 -1.71 26.41 6.95
CA ASN A 108 -2.08 26.67 5.56
C ASN A 108 -0.96 26.30 4.57
N ALA A 109 0.30 26.45 4.99
CA ALA A 109 1.47 26.11 4.17
C ALA A 109 1.60 24.60 3.86
N ALA A 110 0.93 23.71 4.59
CA ALA A 110 0.93 22.28 4.30
C ALA A 110 0.13 21.98 3.03
N SER A 111 0.78 21.45 1.98
CA SER A 111 0.08 21.01 0.76
C SER A 111 -0.45 19.60 0.96
N LEU A 112 -1.77 19.47 0.97
CA LEU A 112 -2.49 18.20 1.17
C LEU A 112 -3.55 17.97 0.07
N SER A 113 -3.36 18.56 -1.12
CA SER A 113 -4.21 18.25 -2.27
C SER A 113 -4.11 16.77 -2.63
N ALA A 114 -5.14 16.21 -3.27
CA ALA A 114 -5.10 14.81 -3.72
C ALA A 114 -3.83 14.49 -4.52
N SER A 115 -3.45 15.35 -5.47
CA SER A 115 -2.22 15.21 -6.26
C SER A 115 -0.93 15.24 -5.41
N THR A 116 -0.91 16.04 -4.34
CA THR A 116 0.23 16.06 -3.43
C THR A 116 0.30 14.76 -2.65
N ILE A 117 -0.84 14.31 -2.10
CA ILE A 117 -0.93 13.05 -1.35
C ILE A 117 -0.49 11.88 -2.22
N THR A 118 -1.01 11.76 -3.44
CA THR A 118 -0.58 10.73 -4.41
C THR A 118 0.93 10.72 -4.60
N ARG A 119 1.53 11.87 -4.95
CA ARG A 119 2.99 11.94 -5.14
C ARG A 119 3.77 11.55 -3.88
N ARG A 120 3.30 11.96 -2.69
CA ARG A 120 3.97 11.62 -1.42
C ARG A 120 3.87 10.12 -1.14
N ILE A 121 2.73 9.49 -1.43
CA ILE A 121 2.56 8.04 -1.28
C ILE A 121 3.46 7.30 -2.28
N GLU A 122 3.54 7.75 -3.53
CA GLU A 122 4.45 7.18 -4.54
C GLU A 122 5.92 7.30 -4.10
N GLU A 123 6.34 8.45 -3.59
CA GLU A 123 7.70 8.66 -3.06
C GLU A 123 7.98 7.75 -1.83
N ILE A 124 7.00 7.58 -0.94
CA ILE A 124 7.10 6.63 0.19
C ILE A 124 7.22 5.19 -0.34
N GLY A 125 6.35 4.79 -1.26
CA GLY A 125 6.34 3.45 -1.85
C GLY A 125 7.65 3.13 -2.56
N GLY A 126 8.17 4.07 -3.35
CA GLY A 126 9.47 3.93 -4.00
C GLY A 126 10.62 3.82 -3.00
N ASN A 127 10.56 4.53 -1.87
CA ASN A 127 11.56 4.37 -0.81
C ASN A 127 11.47 3.00 -0.12
N VAL A 128 10.26 2.52 0.18
CA VAL A 128 10.03 1.17 0.74
C VAL A 128 10.55 0.10 -0.23
N TYR A 129 10.23 0.23 -1.52
CA TYR A 129 10.70 -0.68 -2.56
C TYR A 129 12.24 -0.68 -2.68
N ALA A 130 12.88 0.49 -2.63
CA ALA A 130 14.33 0.58 -2.64
C ALA A 130 14.99 -0.07 -1.41
N GLN A 131 14.34 0.01 -0.24
CA GLN A 131 14.79 -0.72 0.96
C GLN A 131 14.67 -2.23 0.79
N LEU A 132 13.58 -2.72 0.19
CA LEU A 132 13.41 -4.13 -0.14
C LEU A 132 14.50 -4.60 -1.10
N GLN A 133 14.79 -3.84 -2.15
CA GLN A 133 15.85 -4.16 -3.11
C GLN A 133 17.23 -4.23 -2.44
N GLN A 134 17.52 -3.39 -1.45
CA GLN A 134 18.76 -3.46 -0.67
C GLN A 134 18.82 -4.74 0.18
N LYS A 135 17.74 -5.05 0.91
CA LYS A 135 17.63 -6.26 1.73
C LYS A 135 17.73 -7.53 0.89
N ALA A 136 17.12 -7.53 -0.30
CA ALA A 136 17.11 -8.68 -1.21
C ALA A 136 18.53 -9.17 -1.57
N LYS A 137 19.50 -8.25 -1.66
CA LYS A 137 20.91 -8.58 -1.93
C LYS A 137 21.58 -9.35 -0.81
N GLU A 138 21.09 -9.18 0.42
CA GLU A 138 21.61 -9.84 1.61
C GLU A 138 21.00 -11.23 1.83
N PHE A 139 20.01 -11.63 1.03
CA PHE A 139 19.41 -12.95 1.14
C PHE A 139 20.42 -14.03 0.77
N ASN A 140 20.52 -15.05 1.63
CA ASN A 140 21.21 -16.30 1.33
C ASN A 140 20.31 -17.23 0.51
N PHE A 141 19.01 -17.24 0.85
CA PHE A 141 17.96 -17.95 0.12
C PHE A 141 16.67 -17.14 0.19
N PHE A 142 15.80 -17.31 -0.81
CA PHE A 142 14.46 -16.75 -0.79
C PHE A 142 13.46 -17.68 -1.47
N SER A 143 12.19 -17.45 -1.16
CA SER A 143 11.05 -18.11 -1.79
C SER A 143 10.05 -17.08 -2.30
N LEU A 144 9.32 -17.43 -3.34
CA LEU A 144 8.23 -16.62 -3.89
C LEU A 144 6.89 -17.28 -3.59
N ALA A 145 5.89 -16.50 -3.16
CA ALA A 145 4.50 -16.93 -3.13
C ALA A 145 3.71 -16.09 -4.11
N LEU A 146 2.93 -16.77 -4.96
CA LEU A 146 2.29 -16.19 -6.12
C LEU A 146 0.81 -16.49 -6.07
N ASP A 147 0.03 -15.44 -6.25
CA ASP A 147 -1.41 -15.52 -6.22
C ASP A 147 -2.02 -14.64 -7.31
N GLU A 148 -3.01 -15.15 -8.02
CA GLU A 148 -3.72 -14.42 -9.07
C GLU A 148 -5.05 -13.94 -8.47
N SER A 149 -5.25 -12.63 -8.43
CA SER A 149 -6.51 -12.02 -8.01
C SER A 149 -7.13 -11.21 -9.15
N THR A 150 -8.45 -11.13 -9.22
CA THR A 150 -9.16 -10.26 -10.17
C THR A 150 -9.58 -8.97 -9.49
N ASP A 151 -9.16 -7.82 -10.02
CA ASP A 151 -9.61 -6.53 -9.51
C ASP A 151 -11.05 -6.19 -9.93
N VAL A 152 -11.61 -5.13 -9.32
CA VAL A 152 -13.00 -4.67 -9.54
C VAL A 152 -13.28 -4.25 -11.00
N GLN A 153 -12.24 -4.09 -11.82
CA GLN A 153 -12.35 -3.76 -13.25
C GLN A 153 -12.05 -4.97 -14.15
N ASP A 154 -12.18 -6.19 -13.62
CA ASP A 154 -11.89 -7.47 -14.29
C ASP A 154 -10.46 -7.58 -14.82
N THR A 155 -9.52 -6.79 -14.28
CA THR A 155 -8.11 -6.91 -14.62
C THR A 155 -7.47 -7.88 -13.63
N ALA A 156 -6.94 -8.98 -14.15
CA ALA A 156 -6.17 -9.92 -13.36
C ALA A 156 -4.87 -9.26 -12.86
N GLN A 157 -4.56 -9.47 -11.59
CA GLN A 157 -3.38 -8.96 -10.92
C GLN A 157 -2.63 -10.13 -10.29
N LEU A 158 -1.34 -10.23 -10.61
CA LEU A 158 -0.43 -11.17 -10.00
C LEU A 158 0.21 -10.53 -8.78
N LEU A 159 -0.09 -11.08 -7.61
CA LEU A 159 0.55 -10.78 -6.36
C LEU A 159 1.82 -11.63 -6.24
N ILE A 160 2.96 -10.98 -6.01
CA ILE A 160 4.25 -11.65 -5.79
C ILE A 160 4.74 -11.28 -4.40
N PHE A 161 4.72 -12.24 -3.49
CA PHE A 161 5.34 -12.10 -2.18
C PHE A 161 6.73 -12.72 -2.19
N ILE A 162 7.67 -12.06 -1.54
CA ILE A 162 9.02 -12.59 -1.31
C ILE A 162 9.23 -12.86 0.16
N ARG A 163 9.80 -14.03 0.45
CA ARG A 163 10.29 -14.41 1.77
C ARG A 163 11.77 -14.74 1.67
N GLY A 164 12.63 -13.90 2.23
CA GLY A 164 14.08 -14.06 2.22
C GLY A 164 14.66 -14.27 3.61
N VAL A 165 15.82 -14.93 3.68
CA VAL A 165 16.60 -15.13 4.92
C VAL A 165 18.03 -14.64 4.73
N SER A 166 18.52 -13.82 5.67
CA SER A 166 19.90 -13.34 5.67
C SER A 166 20.88 -14.33 6.32
N ALA A 167 22.18 -14.09 6.19
CA ALA A 167 23.22 -14.87 6.86
C ALA A 167 23.09 -14.87 8.39
N ASN A 168 22.43 -13.85 8.96
CA ASN A 168 22.18 -13.72 10.40
C ASN A 168 20.85 -14.36 10.83
N PHE A 169 20.19 -15.13 9.94
CA PHE A 169 18.86 -15.71 10.16
C PHE A 169 17.74 -14.67 10.36
N GLU A 170 17.93 -13.46 9.86
CA GLU A 170 16.86 -12.47 9.83
C GLU A 170 15.92 -12.78 8.67
N MET A 171 14.63 -12.89 8.97
CA MET A 171 13.58 -13.15 8.00
C MET A 171 13.01 -11.82 7.48
N CYS A 172 12.83 -11.74 6.17
CA CYS A 172 12.14 -10.63 5.52
C CYS A 172 10.98 -11.20 4.70
N GLU A 173 9.77 -10.75 4.98
CA GLU A 173 8.55 -11.12 4.27
C GLU A 173 7.87 -9.85 3.79
N GLU A 174 7.76 -9.65 2.48
CA GLU A 174 7.24 -8.42 1.90
C GLU A 174 6.51 -8.71 0.58
N LEU A 175 5.63 -7.78 0.18
CA LEU A 175 5.07 -7.76 -1.17
C LEU A 175 6.15 -7.26 -2.14
N ALA A 176 6.66 -8.15 -2.98
CA ALA A 176 7.68 -7.85 -3.99
C ALA A 176 7.10 -7.07 -5.16
N ALA A 177 5.93 -7.48 -5.67
CA ALA A 177 5.28 -6.79 -6.77
C ALA A 177 3.77 -7.06 -6.81
N LEU A 178 3.04 -6.10 -7.36
CA LEU A 178 1.67 -6.22 -7.81
C LEU A 178 1.67 -5.97 -9.32
N GLN A 179 1.54 -7.02 -10.12
CA GLN A 179 1.71 -6.95 -11.57
C GLN A 179 0.37 -7.13 -12.28
N SER A 180 -0.09 -6.14 -13.03
CA SER A 180 -1.28 -6.29 -13.87
C SER A 180 -1.01 -7.24 -15.04
N LEU A 181 -1.88 -8.23 -15.23
CA LEU A 181 -1.90 -9.15 -16.36
C LEU A 181 -2.94 -8.64 -17.38
N LYS A 182 -2.46 -8.12 -18.51
CA LYS A 182 -3.33 -7.52 -19.54
C LYS A 182 -3.71 -8.59 -20.57
N GLY A 183 -5.00 -8.94 -20.61
CA GLY A 183 -5.59 -9.77 -21.66
C GLY A 183 -5.69 -11.26 -21.30
N THR A 184 -4.56 -11.91 -20.99
CA THR A 184 -4.54 -13.33 -20.63
C THR A 184 -3.77 -13.59 -19.34
N THR A 185 -4.09 -14.71 -18.68
CA THR A 185 -3.48 -15.17 -17.42
C THR A 185 -2.80 -16.52 -17.62
N THR A 186 -2.10 -16.67 -18.74
CA THR A 186 -1.39 -17.91 -19.04
C THR A 186 -0.13 -18.03 -18.17
N GLY A 187 0.37 -19.24 -17.99
CA GLY A 187 1.65 -19.45 -17.31
C GLY A 187 2.83 -18.73 -17.97
N GLU A 188 2.72 -18.34 -19.25
CA GLU A 188 3.71 -17.50 -19.94
C GLU A 188 3.68 -16.06 -19.46
N ASP A 189 2.48 -15.47 -19.37
CA ASP A 189 2.27 -14.10 -18.92
C ASP A 189 2.75 -13.95 -17.48
N ILE A 190 2.37 -14.91 -16.63
CA ILE A 190 2.78 -14.98 -15.22
C ILE A 190 4.31 -15.13 -15.13
N PHE A 191 4.91 -16.05 -15.90
CA PHE A 191 6.36 -16.24 -15.91
C PHE A 191 7.11 -14.97 -16.32
N GLY A 192 6.64 -14.26 -17.35
CA GLY A 192 7.23 -12.99 -17.76
C GLY A 192 7.21 -11.94 -16.65
N LYS A 193 6.11 -11.86 -15.89
CA LYS A 193 5.99 -10.95 -14.73
C LYS A 193 6.87 -11.33 -13.55
N VAL A 194 7.04 -12.63 -13.29
CA VAL A 194 7.98 -13.12 -12.29
C VAL A 194 9.42 -12.79 -12.70
N CYS A 195 9.81 -13.01 -13.96
CA CYS A 195 11.15 -12.67 -14.46
C CYS A 195 11.43 -11.17 -14.35
N GLN A 196 10.48 -10.33 -14.76
CA GLN A 196 10.58 -8.87 -14.61
C GLN A 196 10.82 -8.49 -13.13
N THR A 197 10.09 -9.09 -12.20
CA THR A 197 10.23 -8.79 -10.77
C THR A 197 11.58 -9.27 -10.21
N MET A 198 12.07 -10.42 -10.67
CA MET A 198 13.40 -10.94 -10.33
C MET A 198 14.51 -9.99 -10.79
N GLU A 199 14.39 -9.42 -11.99
CA GLU A 199 15.34 -8.44 -12.53
C GLU A 199 15.27 -7.10 -11.78
N GLU A 200 14.08 -6.57 -11.52
CA GLU A 200 13.89 -5.29 -10.81
C GLU A 200 14.45 -5.34 -9.39
N LEU A 201 14.29 -6.47 -8.70
CA LEU A 201 14.84 -6.70 -7.36
C LEU A 201 16.31 -7.17 -7.35
N ASP A 202 16.94 -7.38 -8.51
CA ASP A 202 18.32 -7.88 -8.64
C ASP A 202 18.51 -9.23 -7.89
N LEU A 203 17.53 -10.12 -8.04
CA LEU A 203 17.48 -11.42 -7.35
C LEU A 203 18.34 -12.48 -8.04
N ASP A 204 19.13 -13.18 -7.25
CA ASP A 204 19.98 -14.27 -7.71
C ASP A 204 19.16 -15.57 -7.81
N TRP A 205 18.99 -16.07 -9.04
CA TRP A 205 18.28 -17.30 -9.35
C TRP A 205 18.83 -18.52 -8.60
N SER A 206 20.14 -18.56 -8.30
CA SER A 206 20.75 -19.67 -7.55
C SER A 206 20.29 -19.76 -6.09
N LYS A 207 19.68 -18.69 -5.57
CA LYS A 207 19.18 -18.57 -4.20
C LYS A 207 17.67 -18.81 -4.09
N LEU A 208 16.98 -19.02 -5.22
CA LEU A 208 15.55 -19.34 -5.22
C LEU A 208 15.34 -20.76 -4.68
N ALA A 209 14.76 -20.86 -3.50
CA ALA A 209 14.54 -22.13 -2.80
C ALA A 209 13.19 -22.76 -3.14
N SER A 210 12.12 -21.97 -3.20
CA SER A 210 10.77 -22.49 -3.44
C SER A 210 9.83 -21.48 -4.09
N ILE A 211 8.79 -22.01 -4.74
CA ILE A 211 7.69 -21.25 -5.30
C ILE A 211 6.39 -21.84 -4.75
N THR A 212 5.54 -20.99 -4.18
CA THR A 212 4.23 -21.34 -3.66
C THR A 212 3.14 -20.82 -4.58
N THR A 213 2.19 -21.67 -4.99
CA THR A 213 1.07 -21.29 -5.88
C THR A 213 -0.25 -21.91 -5.41
N ASP A 214 -1.38 -21.36 -5.82
CA ASP A 214 -2.74 -21.88 -5.59
C ASP A 214 -3.04 -23.23 -6.27
N GLY A 215 -2.19 -23.69 -7.19
CA GLY A 215 -2.39 -24.95 -7.90
C GLY A 215 -3.21 -24.83 -9.19
N ALA A 216 -3.54 -23.61 -9.63
CA ALA A 216 -4.23 -23.40 -10.90
C ALA A 216 -3.42 -23.98 -12.08
N PRO A 217 -4.07 -24.48 -13.16
CA PRO A 217 -3.35 -25.04 -14.31
C PRO A 217 -2.33 -24.09 -14.96
N SER A 218 -2.61 -22.79 -14.96
CA SER A 218 -1.70 -21.73 -15.41
C SER A 218 -0.45 -21.62 -14.54
N MET A 219 -0.54 -21.98 -13.25
CA MET A 219 0.55 -21.97 -12.30
C MET A 219 1.37 -23.27 -12.34
N VAL A 220 0.74 -24.43 -12.18
CA VAL A 220 1.44 -25.71 -11.93
C VAL A 220 1.70 -26.58 -13.18
N GLY A 221 1.17 -26.19 -14.34
CA GLY A 221 1.31 -26.98 -15.57
C GLY A 221 2.78 -27.25 -15.95
N VAL A 222 3.13 -28.53 -16.14
CA VAL A 222 4.52 -28.98 -16.42
C VAL A 222 5.10 -28.41 -17.71
N SER A 223 4.28 -28.25 -18.76
CA SER A 223 4.74 -27.77 -20.07
C SER A 223 4.51 -26.27 -20.28
N ARG A 224 3.32 -25.78 -19.93
CA ARG A 224 2.84 -24.42 -20.22
C ARG A 224 2.62 -23.55 -18.99
N GLY A 225 2.57 -24.14 -17.79
CA GLY A 225 2.37 -23.42 -16.54
C GLY A 225 3.64 -22.72 -16.07
N LEU A 226 3.49 -21.79 -15.14
CA LEU A 226 4.58 -21.05 -14.53
C LEU A 226 5.68 -21.97 -13.99
N ILE A 227 5.32 -22.95 -13.17
CA ILE A 227 6.26 -23.86 -12.49
C ILE A 227 7.08 -24.66 -13.50
N GLY A 228 6.44 -25.15 -14.56
CA GLY A 228 7.14 -25.84 -15.65
C GLY A 228 8.15 -24.93 -16.37
N ARG A 229 7.80 -23.65 -16.56
CA ARG A 229 8.69 -22.65 -17.17
C ARG A 229 9.84 -22.25 -16.26
N MET A 230 9.57 -22.01 -14.97
CA MET A 230 10.59 -21.73 -13.95
C MET A 230 11.59 -22.89 -13.83
N THR A 231 11.10 -24.13 -13.86
CA THR A 231 11.96 -25.33 -13.82
C THR A 231 12.89 -25.36 -15.02
N ARG A 232 12.36 -25.14 -16.24
CA ARG A 232 13.17 -25.08 -17.47
C ARG A 232 14.21 -23.96 -17.44
N GLU A 233 13.82 -22.77 -16.99
CA GLU A 233 14.73 -21.62 -16.87
C GLU A 233 15.88 -21.92 -15.90
N MET A 234 15.60 -22.59 -14.77
CA MET A 234 16.64 -23.01 -13.83
C MET A 234 17.55 -24.09 -14.42
N GLU A 235 16.99 -25.08 -15.14
CA GLU A 235 17.77 -26.12 -15.82
C GLU A 235 18.69 -25.53 -16.91
N GLU A 236 18.20 -24.58 -17.72
CA GLU A 236 18.98 -23.87 -18.74
C GLU A 236 20.13 -23.06 -18.12
N ARG A 237 19.96 -22.59 -16.88
CA ARG A 237 21.02 -21.93 -16.08
C ARG A 237 21.94 -22.90 -15.33
N GLY A 238 21.69 -24.22 -15.42
CA GLY A 238 22.45 -25.24 -14.68
C GLY A 238 22.20 -25.24 -13.17
N LEU A 239 21.01 -24.79 -12.74
CA LEU A 239 20.60 -24.68 -11.35
C LEU A 239 19.57 -25.77 -10.99
N THR A 240 19.46 -26.08 -9.70
CA THR A 240 18.45 -27.01 -9.19
C THR A 240 17.07 -26.38 -9.24
N ALA A 241 16.07 -27.11 -9.74
CA ALA A 241 14.68 -26.66 -9.75
C ALA A 241 14.18 -26.25 -8.33
N PRO A 242 13.29 -25.26 -8.23
CA PRO A 242 12.84 -24.78 -6.93
C PRO A 242 11.81 -25.76 -6.37
N LEU A 243 11.70 -25.83 -5.04
CA LEU A 243 10.66 -26.62 -4.39
C LEU A 243 9.29 -26.04 -4.74
N GLN A 244 8.40 -26.89 -5.25
CA GLN A 244 7.04 -26.52 -5.62
C GLN A 244 6.13 -26.74 -4.42
N VAL A 245 5.49 -25.68 -3.93
CA VAL A 245 4.61 -25.73 -2.77
C VAL A 245 3.20 -25.34 -3.20
N HIS A 246 2.22 -26.16 -2.83
CA HIS A 246 0.82 -25.81 -2.99
C HIS A 246 0.38 -24.97 -1.79
N CYS A 247 -0.28 -23.83 -2.04
CA CYS A 247 -0.80 -22.95 -1.01
C CYS A 247 -1.68 -23.70 0.00
N LEU A 248 -1.27 -23.71 1.27
CA LEU A 248 -1.98 -24.43 2.34
C LEU A 248 -3.38 -23.85 2.57
N ILE A 249 -3.55 -22.53 2.44
CA ILE A 249 -4.85 -21.86 2.61
C ILE A 249 -5.81 -22.33 1.52
N HIS A 250 -5.35 -22.37 0.27
CA HIS A 250 -6.16 -22.89 -0.83
C HIS A 250 -6.48 -24.38 -0.63
N GLN A 251 -5.51 -25.19 -0.19
CA GLN A 251 -5.77 -26.60 0.15
C GLN A 251 -6.81 -26.75 1.27
N GLN A 252 -6.75 -25.91 2.31
CA GLN A 252 -7.73 -25.91 3.38
C GLN A 252 -9.12 -25.52 2.87
N ALA A 253 -9.21 -24.49 2.03
CA ALA A 253 -10.46 -24.08 1.38
C ALA A 253 -11.05 -25.21 0.51
N LEU A 254 -10.22 -25.90 -0.27
CA LEU A 254 -10.62 -27.08 -1.04
C LEU A 254 -11.10 -28.22 -0.13
N CYS A 255 -10.40 -28.51 0.96
CA CYS A 255 -10.82 -29.52 1.92
C CYS A 255 -12.19 -29.18 2.52
N CYS A 256 -12.45 -27.92 2.88
CA CYS A 256 -13.76 -27.49 3.38
C CYS A 256 -14.89 -27.71 2.36
N LYS A 257 -14.62 -27.55 1.06
CA LYS A 257 -15.60 -27.83 -0.01
C LYS A 257 -15.91 -29.32 -0.15
N VAL A 258 -14.93 -30.20 0.08
CA VAL A 258 -15.09 -31.66 -0.04
C VAL A 258 -15.73 -32.27 1.21
N LEU A 259 -15.47 -31.71 2.38
CA LEU A 259 -16.08 -32.16 3.64
C LEU A 259 -17.55 -31.73 3.68
N THR A 260 -18.46 -32.66 3.41
CA THR A 260 -19.91 -32.41 3.47
C THR A 260 -20.39 -32.28 4.92
N TRP A 261 -20.33 -31.06 5.45
CA TRP A 261 -20.89 -30.70 6.77
C TRP A 261 -22.39 -30.38 6.71
N ASP A 262 -23.09 -30.80 5.66
CA ASP A 262 -24.49 -30.47 5.39
C ASP A 262 -25.40 -30.61 6.61
N SER A 263 -25.25 -31.68 7.39
CA SER A 263 -26.06 -31.91 8.58
C SER A 263 -25.83 -30.87 9.67
N VAL A 264 -24.59 -30.43 9.88
CA VAL A 264 -24.21 -29.43 10.87
C VAL A 264 -24.50 -28.03 10.36
N ILE A 265 -24.16 -27.72 9.11
CA ILE A 265 -24.42 -26.42 8.48
C ILE A 265 -25.93 -26.15 8.40
N LYS A 266 -26.76 -27.14 8.02
CA LYS A 266 -28.23 -26.96 8.02
C LYS A 266 -28.78 -26.63 9.40
N VAL A 267 -28.27 -27.27 10.45
CA VAL A 267 -28.67 -26.98 11.83
C VAL A 267 -28.21 -25.58 12.24
N MET A 268 -26.96 -25.22 11.95
CA MET A 268 -26.43 -23.88 12.23
C MET A 268 -27.24 -22.78 11.53
N VAL A 269 -27.46 -22.90 10.22
CA VAL A 269 -28.26 -21.94 9.44
C VAL A 269 -29.68 -21.82 9.99
N SER A 270 -30.30 -22.94 10.38
CA SER A 270 -31.63 -22.93 11.01
C SER A 270 -31.64 -22.16 12.34
N CYS A 271 -30.63 -22.37 13.19
CA CYS A 271 -30.48 -21.63 14.45
C CYS A 271 -30.27 -20.13 14.22
N ILE A 272 -29.39 -19.76 13.29
CA ILE A 272 -29.11 -18.36 12.93
C ILE A 272 -30.39 -17.69 12.40
N ASN A 273 -31.09 -18.34 11.47
CA ASN A 273 -32.34 -17.84 10.91
C ASN A 273 -33.43 -17.72 11.99
N PHE A 274 -33.51 -18.65 12.95
CA PHE A 274 -34.45 -18.54 14.06
C PHE A 274 -34.20 -17.32 14.96
N ILE A 275 -32.94 -17.03 15.27
CA ILE A 275 -32.51 -15.88 16.07
C ILE A 275 -32.82 -14.58 15.31
N ARG A 276 -32.50 -14.54 14.02
CA ARG A 276 -32.62 -13.35 13.17
C ARG A 276 -34.04 -13.07 12.66
N ALA A 277 -34.91 -14.08 12.58
CA ALA A 277 -36.27 -13.94 12.05
C ALA A 277 -37.14 -12.91 12.78
N LYS A 278 -36.80 -12.54 14.03
CA LYS A 278 -37.52 -11.51 14.79
C LYS A 278 -36.55 -10.65 15.59
N GLY A 279 -36.65 -9.33 15.44
CA GLY A 279 -35.79 -8.38 16.14
C GLY A 279 -35.87 -8.42 17.67
N LEU A 280 -36.90 -9.02 18.27
CA LEU A 280 -36.93 -9.30 19.71
C LEU A 280 -35.97 -10.44 20.09
N LYS A 281 -35.96 -11.54 19.33
CA LYS A 281 -35.10 -12.70 19.59
C LYS A 281 -33.63 -12.35 19.40
N HIS A 282 -33.32 -11.57 18.36
CA HIS A 282 -31.98 -11.10 18.09
C HIS A 282 -31.43 -10.24 19.24
N ARG A 283 -32.21 -9.25 19.72
CA ARG A 283 -31.81 -8.43 20.88
C ARG A 283 -31.64 -9.24 22.17
N GLN A 284 -32.55 -10.18 22.44
CA GLN A 284 -32.42 -11.08 23.60
C GLN A 284 -31.18 -11.97 23.51
N PHE A 285 -30.80 -12.39 22.30
CA PHE A 285 -29.59 -13.18 22.10
C PHE A 285 -28.31 -12.36 22.26
N GLN A 286 -28.29 -11.12 21.77
CA GLN A 286 -27.16 -10.19 22.00
C GLN A 286 -26.98 -9.89 23.49
N GLU A 287 -28.08 -9.67 24.21
CA GLU A 287 -28.06 -9.45 25.67
C GLU A 287 -27.52 -10.68 26.40
N PHE A 288 -27.96 -11.88 26.01
CA PHE A 288 -27.41 -13.14 26.53
C PHE A 288 -25.91 -13.32 26.25
N LEU A 289 -25.42 -12.97 25.06
CA LEU A 289 -23.98 -13.01 24.75
C LEU A 289 -23.17 -12.01 25.59
N SER A 290 -23.74 -10.83 25.84
CA SER A 290 -23.14 -9.81 26.69
C SER A 290 -23.05 -10.26 28.15
N GLU A 291 -24.07 -10.95 28.66
CA GLU A 291 -24.07 -11.52 30.02
C GLU A 291 -22.99 -12.60 30.19
N LEU A 292 -22.68 -13.33 29.12
CA LEU A 292 -21.66 -14.39 29.11
C LEU A 292 -20.24 -13.89 28.81
N GLU A 293 -20.04 -12.58 28.66
CA GLU A 293 -18.75 -11.97 28.32
C GLU A 293 -18.10 -12.58 27.06
N PHE A 294 -18.92 -12.99 26.08
CA PHE A 294 -18.42 -13.57 24.85
C PHE A 294 -17.67 -12.52 24.01
N ALA A 295 -16.55 -12.93 23.39
CA ALA A 295 -15.73 -12.04 22.57
C ALA A 295 -16.45 -11.49 21.32
N HIS A 296 -17.50 -12.17 20.87
CA HIS A 296 -18.34 -11.77 19.74
C HIS A 296 -19.73 -11.42 20.26
N GLY A 297 -20.14 -10.16 20.14
CA GLY A 297 -21.41 -9.65 20.68
C GLY A 297 -22.64 -9.94 19.83
N ASP A 298 -22.47 -10.66 18.70
CA ASP A 298 -23.58 -10.98 17.81
C ASP A 298 -23.31 -12.23 16.96
N VAL A 299 -24.38 -12.81 16.42
CA VAL A 299 -24.31 -13.87 15.42
C VAL A 299 -24.02 -13.24 14.07
N LEU A 300 -22.91 -13.59 13.41
CA LEU A 300 -22.72 -13.22 12.01
C LEU A 300 -23.93 -13.72 11.21
N TYR A 301 -24.58 -12.84 10.44
CA TYR A 301 -25.58 -13.31 9.49
C TYR A 301 -24.84 -14.31 8.60
N TYR A 302 -25.25 -15.58 8.62
CA TYR A 302 -24.87 -16.47 7.53
C TYR A 302 -25.52 -15.81 6.33
N THR A 303 -24.74 -15.03 5.59
CA THR A 303 -25.27 -14.20 4.53
C THR A 303 -25.93 -15.12 3.55
N GLU A 304 -27.27 -15.14 3.58
CA GLU A 304 -28.11 -15.84 2.60
C GLU A 304 -27.73 -15.43 1.18
N ASN A 305 -27.01 -14.32 1.04
CA ASN A 305 -26.33 -13.91 -0.16
C ASN A 305 -24.91 -13.38 0.19
N PRO A 306 -23.84 -14.18 -0.02
CA PRO A 306 -22.47 -13.71 0.21
C PRO A 306 -22.06 -12.55 -0.71
N PHE A 307 -22.84 -12.28 -1.77
CA PHE A 307 -22.59 -11.18 -2.71
C PHE A 307 -23.02 -9.79 -2.22
N VAL A 308 -23.64 -9.69 -1.04
CA VAL A 308 -24.09 -8.43 -0.42
C VAL A 308 -23.57 -8.25 1.02
N ALA A 309 -22.64 -9.10 1.46
CA ALA A 309 -22.01 -8.96 2.75
C ALA A 309 -21.12 -7.71 2.79
N ASP A 310 -21.17 -6.93 3.86
CA ASP A 310 -20.21 -5.84 4.03
C ASP A 310 -18.84 -6.42 4.38
N ILE A 311 -17.87 -6.25 3.46
CA ILE A 311 -16.50 -6.75 3.62
C ILE A 311 -15.84 -6.07 4.82
N ASP A 312 -16.12 -4.78 5.07
CA ASP A 312 -15.49 -4.02 6.14
C ASP A 312 -15.97 -4.47 7.54
N GLU A 313 -17.17 -5.06 7.61
CA GLU A 313 -17.72 -5.62 8.85
C GLU A 313 -17.33 -7.09 9.09
N ALA A 314 -16.75 -7.76 8.08
CA ALA A 314 -16.30 -9.14 8.22
C ALA A 314 -15.01 -9.23 9.05
N GLN A 315 -14.79 -10.39 9.69
CA GLN A 315 -13.52 -10.63 10.37
C GLN A 315 -12.34 -10.53 9.38
N PRO A 316 -11.21 -9.89 9.76
CA PRO A 316 -10.10 -9.64 8.85
C PRO A 316 -9.59 -10.85 8.06
N SER A 317 -9.66 -12.05 8.66
CA SER A 317 -9.26 -13.31 8.02
C SER A 317 -10.14 -13.73 6.84
N TYR A 318 -11.39 -13.24 6.76
CA TYR A 318 -12.36 -13.60 5.73
C TYR A 318 -12.64 -12.46 4.75
N GLN A 319 -12.06 -11.26 4.97
CA GLN A 319 -12.31 -10.10 4.12
C GLN A 319 -11.84 -10.33 2.68
N PHE A 320 -10.68 -10.96 2.49
CA PHE A 320 -10.17 -11.33 1.17
C PHE A 320 -11.04 -12.38 0.48
N GLU A 321 -11.42 -13.45 1.17
CA GLU A 321 -12.28 -14.51 0.62
C GLU A 321 -13.67 -13.98 0.24
N LEU A 322 -14.23 -13.06 1.04
CA LEU A 322 -15.48 -12.37 0.73
C LEU A 322 -15.34 -11.44 -0.47
N ALA A 323 -14.22 -10.71 -0.58
CA ALA A 323 -13.95 -9.85 -1.73
C ALA A 323 -13.84 -10.66 -3.04
N GLU A 324 -13.12 -11.78 -3.03
CA GLU A 324 -13.00 -12.68 -4.18
C GLU A 324 -14.35 -13.29 -4.58
N LEU A 325 -15.09 -13.80 -3.60
CA LEU A 325 -16.43 -14.36 -3.82
C LEU A 325 -17.37 -13.29 -4.39
N GLN A 326 -17.32 -12.07 -3.85
CA GLN A 326 -18.10 -10.91 -4.33
C GLN A 326 -17.67 -10.37 -5.69
N ASN A 327 -16.50 -10.75 -6.22
CA ASN A 327 -16.03 -10.31 -7.53
C ASN A 327 -16.23 -11.36 -8.62
N CYS A 328 -16.69 -12.57 -8.30
CA CYS A 328 -16.93 -13.61 -9.31
C CYS A 328 -18.33 -13.51 -9.94
N ASP A 329 -18.43 -12.92 -11.14
CA ASP A 329 -19.70 -12.76 -11.86
C ASP A 329 -20.35 -14.09 -12.26
N VAL A 330 -19.56 -15.14 -12.49
CA VAL A 330 -20.07 -16.50 -12.75
C VAL A 330 -20.83 -17.03 -11.53
N LEU A 331 -20.30 -16.81 -10.33
CA LEU A 331 -20.95 -17.22 -9.09
C LEU A 331 -22.14 -16.30 -8.76
N LYS A 332 -22.06 -15.00 -9.05
CA LYS A 332 -23.22 -14.09 -8.94
C LYS A 332 -24.36 -14.50 -9.85
N ASP A 333 -24.08 -14.85 -11.10
CA ASP A 333 -25.08 -15.25 -12.09
C ASP A 333 -25.67 -16.62 -11.78
N ALA A 334 -24.88 -17.55 -11.25
CA ALA A 334 -25.38 -18.82 -10.73
C ALA A 334 -26.25 -18.64 -9.46
N PHE A 335 -26.05 -17.57 -8.71
CA PHE A 335 -26.81 -17.22 -7.52
C PHE A 335 -28.16 -16.54 -7.82
N LYS A 336 -28.25 -15.71 -8.87
CA LYS A 336 -29.45 -14.93 -9.25
C LYS A 336 -30.78 -15.71 -9.38
N PRO A 337 -30.82 -16.96 -9.89
CA PRO A 337 -32.08 -17.69 -10.08
C PRO A 337 -32.39 -18.76 -9.01
N ASN A 338 -31.54 -18.97 -8.00
CA ASN A 338 -31.57 -20.17 -7.15
C ASN A 338 -31.80 -19.85 -5.66
N SER A 339 -32.37 -20.79 -4.90
CA SER A 339 -32.26 -20.74 -3.43
C SER A 339 -30.80 -20.98 -3.03
N LEU A 340 -30.36 -20.51 -1.86
CA LEU A 340 -28.98 -20.72 -1.37
C LEU A 340 -28.56 -22.20 -1.45
N ILE A 341 -29.51 -23.11 -1.17
CA ILE A 341 -29.30 -24.57 -1.22
C ILE A 341 -29.10 -25.04 -2.67
N ASP A 342 -29.91 -24.53 -3.60
CA ASP A 342 -29.80 -24.90 -5.02
C ASP A 342 -28.56 -24.29 -5.67
N PHE A 343 -28.13 -23.10 -5.23
CA PHE A 343 -26.87 -22.48 -5.65
C PHE A 343 -25.67 -23.36 -5.28
N TYR A 344 -25.55 -23.76 -4.01
CA TYR A 344 -24.46 -24.63 -3.57
C TYR A 344 -24.53 -26.03 -4.20
N ALA A 345 -25.72 -26.54 -4.51
CA ALA A 345 -25.91 -27.81 -5.20
C ALA A 345 -25.63 -27.74 -6.72
N ALA A 346 -25.74 -26.54 -7.32
CA ALA A 346 -25.46 -26.30 -8.74
C ALA A 346 -23.99 -25.95 -9.02
N LEU A 347 -23.18 -25.73 -7.98
CA LEU A 347 -21.74 -25.63 -8.13
C LEU A 347 -21.21 -26.95 -8.69
N PRO A 348 -20.46 -26.93 -9.80
CA PRO A 348 -19.97 -28.17 -10.39
C PRO A 348 -19.07 -28.89 -9.40
N ASN A 349 -19.36 -30.17 -9.16
CA ASN A 349 -18.38 -31.06 -8.52
C ASN A 349 -17.13 -31.08 -9.42
N ASP A 350 -15.94 -30.90 -8.85
CA ASP A 350 -14.66 -30.78 -9.59
C ASP A 350 -14.32 -31.98 -10.49
N THR A 351 -15.11 -33.06 -10.46
CA THR A 351 -15.04 -34.17 -11.43
C THR A 351 -15.68 -33.87 -12.79
N GLN A 352 -16.49 -32.82 -12.96
CA GLN A 352 -17.11 -32.47 -14.26
C GLN A 352 -16.50 -31.23 -14.94
N MET A 353 -15.63 -30.48 -14.27
CA MET A 353 -14.83 -29.38 -14.86
C MET A 353 -13.59 -29.87 -15.64
N GLN A 354 -13.50 -31.17 -15.97
CA GLN A 354 -12.45 -31.74 -16.82
C GLN A 354 -12.92 -32.18 -18.22
N GLY A 355 -14.15 -31.87 -18.64
CA GLY A 355 -14.67 -32.44 -19.87
C GLY A 355 -15.71 -31.61 -20.60
N HIS A 356 -15.35 -30.39 -21.04
CA HIS A 356 -15.93 -29.78 -22.26
C HIS A 356 -14.99 -28.70 -22.81
N SER A 357 -13.89 -29.13 -23.44
CA SER A 357 -13.23 -28.37 -24.50
C SER A 357 -13.06 -29.28 -25.72
N SER A 358 -14.17 -29.48 -26.40
CA SER A 358 -14.20 -30.03 -27.75
C SER A 358 -15.24 -29.25 -28.53
N HIS A 359 -14.86 -28.06 -29.00
CA HIS A 359 -14.85 -27.67 -30.41
C HIS A 359 -14.16 -26.31 -30.59
#